data_AF-A0A257Q1P0-F1
#
_entry.id   AF-A0A257Q1P0-F1
#
_cell.length_a   1.000
_cell.length_b   1.000
_cell.length_c   1.000
_cell.angle_alpha   90.00
_cell.angle_beta   90.00
_cell.angle_gamma   90.00
#
_symmetry.space_group_name_H-M   'P 1'
#
loop_
_entity.id
_entity.type
_entity.pdbx_description
1 polymer ?
#
loop_
_entity_poly.entity_id
_entity_poly.type
_entity_poly.pdbx_seq_one_letter_code
_entity_poly.pdbx_strand_id
1 'polypeptide(L)'
;MSTAARQGGIAYEDLFPYYAELCALSELRKKPGFGVPISSGIGGHSLLYLNGVRVDRTAGYPLLRLCTADEPPARYGVGISVNSHYRNANWVAVEGRDFLWRGALAPGERLTRQAYERTQAQAQAMGFLNGVEFHDRWFRDKPAGMSERDYMYEISVATDYAAQFGRNVFRARVPLDRARIGAMVDYLNSLNAPYRTGARIYNWRLFTDNCAHVAHNALAVAGIWGPTPTGQFAGLAMFYFPVPKNEFVDLMLRANDLPIENPSALYRDKAARAALLNHFTLPTAAGALAEAGPAIVDNDVYDVARLRLIFYDNPFWGPYRFRFKRIFNTPRYTRLVDNLRYFAARYATAQAHGKSAPWRGQRALFQSRYEAYVARAAVQLQGQLALLEGQA
;
A
#
# COMPACT_ATOMS: atom_id res chain seq x y z
N MET A 1 -9.58 17.78 5.07
CA MET A 1 -8.90 17.61 3.78
C MET A 1 -7.62 16.84 4.05
N SER A 2 -7.57 15.55 3.68
CA SER A 2 -6.30 15.02 3.21
C SER A 2 -5.93 15.94 2.06
N THR A 3 -4.83 16.67 2.16
CA THR A 3 -4.18 17.29 1.01
C THR A 3 -3.61 16.16 0.15
N ALA A 4 -4.49 15.26 -0.33
CA ALA A 4 -4.29 14.61 -1.61
C ALA A 4 -4.14 15.77 -2.58
N ALA A 5 -2.92 15.90 -3.09
CA ALA A 5 -2.41 17.10 -3.72
C ALA A 5 -3.26 17.48 -4.95
N ARG A 6 -4.30 18.29 -4.75
CA ARG A 6 -4.83 19.14 -5.81
C ARG A 6 -3.74 20.13 -6.15
N GLN A 7 -3.03 19.87 -7.24
CA GLN A 7 -2.08 20.80 -7.84
C GLN A 7 -2.74 21.32 -9.10
N GLY A 8 -3.05 22.62 -9.13
CA GLY A 8 -3.81 23.22 -10.23
C GLY A 8 -5.19 22.60 -10.41
N GLY A 9 -5.94 22.33 -9.33
CA GLY A 9 -7.35 21.85 -9.41
C GLY A 9 -7.58 20.36 -9.71
N ILE A 10 -6.64 19.67 -10.34
CA ILE A 10 -6.74 18.24 -10.71
C ILE A 10 -6.34 17.32 -9.55
N ALA A 11 -7.11 16.26 -9.30
CA ALA A 11 -6.77 15.25 -8.30
C ALA A 11 -5.80 14.20 -8.87
N TYR A 12 -4.94 13.63 -8.03
CA TYR A 12 -4.01 12.56 -8.45
C TYR A 12 -4.76 11.40 -9.12
N GLU A 13 -5.91 11.06 -8.55
CA GLU A 13 -6.81 9.98 -8.96
C GLU A 13 -7.36 10.18 -10.38
N ASP A 14 -7.42 11.42 -10.87
CA ASP A 14 -7.87 11.73 -12.23
C ASP A 14 -6.78 11.41 -13.26
N LEU A 15 -5.50 11.56 -12.90
CA LEU A 15 -4.37 11.21 -13.76
C LEU A 15 -3.97 9.73 -13.65
N PHE A 16 -4.20 9.13 -12.48
CA PHE A 16 -3.84 7.76 -12.15
C PHE A 16 -5.01 7.07 -11.44
N PRO A 17 -6.05 6.63 -12.19
CA PRO A 17 -7.27 6.06 -11.61
C PRO A 17 -7.05 4.69 -10.93
N TYR A 18 -5.96 4.02 -11.26
CA TYR A 18 -5.54 2.75 -10.67
C TYR A 18 -4.17 2.94 -10.02
N TYR A 19 -4.08 2.69 -8.73
CA TYR A 19 -2.82 2.75 -7.99
C TYR A 19 -2.87 1.86 -6.75
N ALA A 20 -1.69 1.49 -6.27
CA ALA A 20 -1.52 0.84 -4.99
C ALA A 20 -0.74 1.75 -4.03
N GLU A 21 -0.99 1.63 -2.74
CA GLU A 21 -0.14 2.21 -1.70
C GLU A 21 0.30 1.16 -0.72
N LEU A 22 1.61 0.99 -0.58
CA LEU A 22 2.16 0.29 0.57
C LEU A 22 2.27 1.29 1.72
N CYS A 23 1.57 1.01 2.81
CA CYS A 23 1.49 1.88 3.96
C CYS A 23 2.24 1.23 5.13
N ALA A 24 3.30 1.87 5.59
CA ALA A 24 4.03 1.51 6.79
C ALA A 24 3.51 2.31 7.98
N LEU A 25 3.06 1.61 9.03
CA LEU A 25 2.47 2.21 10.21
C LEU A 25 3.41 2.08 11.40
N SER A 26 3.51 3.13 12.24
CA SER A 26 4.26 3.07 13.50
C SER A 26 3.70 2.06 14.49
N GLU A 27 4.37 1.87 15.64
CA GLU A 27 3.77 1.20 16.79
C GLU A 27 2.45 1.88 17.21
N LEU A 28 1.68 1.19 18.04
CA LEU A 28 0.40 1.63 18.61
C LEU A 28 0.47 1.54 20.12
N ARG A 29 -0.10 2.55 20.80
CA ARG A 29 -0.21 2.59 22.27
C ARG A 29 -1.54 3.20 22.66
N LYS A 30 -2.52 2.37 23.02
CA LYS A 30 -3.78 2.86 23.58
C LYS A 30 -3.58 3.29 25.04
N LYS A 31 -4.12 4.44 25.42
CA LYS A 31 -4.10 4.91 26.81
C LYS A 31 -4.95 3.98 27.69
N PRO A 32 -4.59 3.78 28.97
CA PRO A 32 -5.43 3.02 29.89
C PRO A 32 -6.76 3.74 30.17
N GLY A 33 -7.76 2.99 30.65
CA GLY A 33 -9.02 3.56 31.15
C GLY A 33 -10.11 3.80 30.10
N PHE A 34 -9.95 3.29 28.88
CA PHE A 34 -11.00 3.27 27.86
C PHE A 34 -10.77 2.14 26.84
N GLY A 35 -11.81 1.33 26.61
CA GLY A 35 -11.75 0.18 25.70
C GLY A 35 -10.76 -0.89 26.13
N VAL A 36 -10.35 -1.72 25.17
CA VAL A 36 -9.40 -2.84 25.38
C VAL A 36 -7.96 -2.30 25.33
N PRO A 37 -7.10 -2.60 26.32
CA PRO A 37 -5.73 -2.12 26.36
C PRO A 37 -4.88 -2.80 25.28
N ILE A 38 -4.70 -2.13 24.14
CA ILE A 38 -3.97 -2.66 22.98
C ILE A 38 -2.71 -1.84 22.74
N SER A 39 -1.62 -2.57 22.51
CA SER A 39 -0.37 -2.00 22.03
C SER A 39 0.23 -2.92 20.96
N SER A 40 1.00 -2.36 20.04
CA SER A 40 1.75 -3.15 19.06
C SER A 40 3.26 -3.06 19.29
N GLY A 41 4.00 -4.03 18.75
CA GLY A 41 5.46 -3.99 18.76
C GLY A 41 6.05 -2.84 17.92
N ILE A 42 7.33 -2.58 18.15
CA ILE A 42 8.11 -1.51 17.50
C ILE A 42 8.30 -1.69 15.98
N GLY A 43 8.10 -2.92 15.48
CA GLY A 43 8.11 -3.23 14.05
C GLY A 43 6.94 -2.62 13.29
N GLY A 44 5.92 -2.12 14.00
CA GLY A 44 4.78 -1.44 13.40
C GLY A 44 3.78 -2.40 12.75
N HIS A 45 3.11 -1.91 11.72
CA HIS A 45 2.15 -2.66 10.91
C HIS A 45 2.23 -2.23 9.44
N SER A 46 1.65 -3.01 8.53
CA SER A 46 1.50 -2.60 7.14
C SER A 46 0.08 -2.78 6.66
N LEU A 47 -0.40 -1.79 5.91
CA LEU A 47 -1.63 -1.87 5.14
C LEU A 47 -1.30 -1.70 3.66
N LEU A 48 -2.12 -2.31 2.81
CA LEU A 48 -2.06 -2.11 1.35
C LEU A 48 -3.36 -1.42 0.93
N TYR A 49 -3.29 -0.22 0.35
CA TYR A 49 -4.46 0.43 -0.24
C TYR A 49 -4.49 0.23 -1.75
N LEU A 50 -5.64 -0.14 -2.31
CA LEU A 50 -5.85 -0.30 -3.74
C LEU A 50 -6.96 0.63 -4.23
N ASN A 51 -6.63 1.53 -5.16
CA ASN A 51 -7.61 2.39 -5.82
C ASN A 51 -8.15 1.73 -7.10
N GLY A 52 -9.43 1.98 -7.40
CA GLY A 52 -10.14 1.33 -8.51
C GLY A 52 -10.60 -0.10 -8.20
N VAL A 53 -10.64 -0.46 -6.91
CA VAL A 53 -11.06 -1.77 -6.39
C VAL A 53 -12.21 -1.58 -5.40
N ARG A 54 -13.12 -2.55 -5.36
CA ARG A 54 -14.26 -2.59 -4.43
C ARG A 54 -14.33 -3.93 -3.71
N VAL A 55 -15.02 -3.95 -2.58
CA VAL A 55 -15.41 -5.20 -1.92
C VAL A 55 -16.66 -5.75 -2.62
N ASP A 56 -16.65 -7.04 -2.94
CA ASP A 56 -17.84 -7.76 -3.37
C ASP A 56 -18.73 -8.07 -2.16
N ARG A 57 -19.66 -7.16 -1.87
CA ARG A 57 -20.57 -7.28 -0.73
C ARG A 57 -21.55 -8.45 -0.86
N THR A 58 -21.76 -8.99 -2.06
CA THR A 58 -22.67 -10.13 -2.26
C THR A 58 -22.08 -11.44 -1.78
N ALA A 59 -20.75 -11.52 -1.64
CA ALA A 59 -20.04 -12.71 -1.20
C ALA A 59 -20.20 -13.02 0.31
N GLY A 60 -20.66 -12.04 1.12
CA GLY A 60 -20.78 -12.21 2.59
C GLY A 60 -19.46 -12.48 3.31
N TYR A 61 -18.33 -12.26 2.64
CA TYR A 61 -16.96 -12.58 3.08
C TYR A 61 -15.97 -11.64 2.35
N PRO A 62 -14.77 -11.34 2.90
CA PRO A 62 -13.79 -10.48 2.24
C PRO A 62 -13.34 -11.00 0.86
N LEU A 63 -13.94 -10.44 -0.19
CA LEU A 63 -13.65 -10.71 -1.60
C LEU A 63 -13.56 -9.38 -2.34
N LEU A 64 -12.58 -9.25 -3.23
CA LEU A 64 -12.35 -8.05 -4.01
C LEU A 64 -12.81 -8.22 -5.46
N ARG A 65 -13.20 -7.10 -6.07
CA ARG A 65 -13.41 -6.99 -7.51
C ARG A 65 -12.90 -5.66 -8.03
N LEU A 66 -12.58 -5.62 -9.32
CA LEU A 66 -12.33 -4.36 -10.01
C LEU A 66 -13.62 -3.53 -10.10
N CYS A 67 -13.44 -2.21 -10.22
CA CYS A 67 -14.54 -1.35 -10.65
C CYS A 67 -14.99 -1.73 -12.07
N THR A 68 -16.30 -1.71 -12.29
CA THR A 68 -16.96 -1.85 -13.60
C THR A 68 -16.92 -0.53 -14.38
N ALA A 69 -17.39 -0.52 -15.62
CA ALA A 69 -17.31 0.67 -16.49
C ALA A 69 -18.17 1.85 -15.99
N ASP A 70 -19.26 1.57 -15.28
CA ASP A 70 -20.16 2.52 -14.63
C ASP A 70 -19.65 3.02 -13.26
N GLU A 71 -18.57 2.44 -12.75
CA GLU A 71 -17.98 2.76 -11.46
C GLU A 71 -16.66 3.53 -11.67
N PRO A 72 -16.65 4.88 -11.55
CA PRO A 72 -15.44 5.67 -11.79
C PRO A 72 -14.33 5.26 -10.79
N PRO A 73 -13.23 4.64 -11.25
CA PRO A 73 -12.22 4.05 -10.36
C PRO A 73 -11.59 5.07 -9.41
N ALA A 74 -11.48 6.33 -9.83
CA ALA A 74 -10.99 7.45 -9.04
C ALA A 74 -11.77 7.68 -7.73
N ARG A 75 -13.01 7.17 -7.61
CA ARG A 75 -13.87 7.35 -6.44
C ARG A 75 -13.90 6.14 -5.50
N TYR A 76 -13.28 5.03 -5.87
CA TYR A 76 -13.35 3.78 -5.12
C TYR A 76 -11.97 3.26 -4.75
N GLY A 77 -11.87 2.69 -3.57
CA GLY A 77 -10.70 1.96 -3.15
C GLY A 77 -10.89 1.26 -1.82
N VAL A 78 -9.97 0.34 -1.55
CA VAL A 78 -10.03 -0.56 -0.40
C VAL A 78 -8.68 -0.58 0.31
N GLY A 79 -8.70 -0.52 1.63
CA GLY A 79 -7.56 -0.86 2.48
C GLY A 79 -7.57 -2.33 2.83
N ILE A 80 -6.48 -3.01 2.58
CA ILE A 80 -6.27 -4.43 2.89
C ILE A 80 -5.44 -4.52 4.16
N SER A 81 -5.95 -5.27 5.14
CA SER A 81 -5.31 -5.49 6.42
C SER A 81 -5.17 -6.97 6.74
N VAL A 82 -4.06 -7.34 7.37
CA VAL A 82 -3.68 -8.72 7.70
C VAL A 82 -3.32 -8.78 9.18
N ASN A 83 -4.08 -9.52 9.98
CA ASN A 83 -3.86 -9.56 11.42
C ASN A 83 -3.84 -10.98 11.99
N SER A 84 -3.17 -11.12 13.14
CA SER A 84 -2.97 -12.39 13.84
C SER A 84 -4.20 -12.90 14.59
N HIS A 85 -5.25 -12.08 14.65
CA HIS A 85 -6.53 -12.47 15.21
C HIS A 85 -7.42 -13.21 14.22
N TYR A 86 -7.25 -13.06 12.91
CA TYR A 86 -8.06 -13.79 11.92
C TYR A 86 -7.84 -15.29 11.95
N ARG A 87 -8.93 -16.06 11.89
CA ARG A 87 -8.95 -17.52 11.87
C ARG A 87 -9.30 -18.07 10.49
N ASN A 88 -10.31 -17.50 9.84
CA ASN A 88 -10.84 -17.99 8.56
C ASN A 88 -10.62 -17.00 7.40
N ALA A 89 -9.70 -16.05 7.55
CA ALA A 89 -9.28 -15.12 6.50
C ALA A 89 -7.79 -14.79 6.65
N ASN A 90 -7.08 -14.61 5.53
CA ASN A 90 -5.72 -14.07 5.52
C ASN A 90 -5.75 -12.54 5.70
N TRP A 91 -6.70 -11.88 5.04
CA TRP A 91 -6.90 -10.44 5.09
C TRP A 91 -8.38 -10.05 5.10
N VAL A 92 -8.64 -8.82 5.57
CA VAL A 92 -9.94 -8.12 5.46
C VAL A 92 -9.78 -6.84 4.66
N ALA A 93 -10.90 -6.28 4.18
CA ALA A 93 -10.90 -5.09 3.34
C ALA A 93 -11.85 -4.01 3.86
N VAL A 94 -11.33 -2.79 4.03
CA VAL A 94 -12.09 -1.61 4.46
C VAL A 94 -12.26 -0.68 3.27
N GLU A 95 -13.51 -0.41 2.87
CA GLU A 95 -13.81 0.52 1.77
C GLU A 95 -13.61 1.98 2.19
N GLY A 96 -13.05 2.78 1.29
CA GLY A 96 -12.93 4.23 1.46
C GLY A 96 -11.63 4.66 2.13
N ARG A 97 -10.85 5.47 1.40
CA ARG A 97 -9.55 6.01 1.85
C ARG A 97 -9.65 6.79 3.15
N ASP A 98 -10.62 7.70 3.25
CA ASP A 98 -10.75 8.58 4.42
C ASP A 98 -11.11 7.78 5.68
N PHE A 99 -12.02 6.81 5.56
CA PHE A 99 -12.39 5.97 6.70
C PHE A 99 -11.25 5.05 7.15
N LEU A 100 -10.51 4.48 6.20
CA LEU A 100 -9.31 3.68 6.47
C LEU A 100 -8.28 4.45 7.31
N TRP A 101 -8.04 5.72 6.98
CA TRP A 101 -7.01 6.51 7.66
C TRP A 101 -7.53 7.23 8.90
N ARG A 102 -8.70 7.85 8.82
CA ARG A 102 -9.21 8.80 9.81
C ARG A 102 -10.54 8.40 10.45
N GLY A 103 -11.10 7.25 10.10
CA GLY A 103 -12.38 6.81 10.63
C GLY A 103 -13.49 7.82 10.32
N ALA A 104 -14.38 8.05 11.28
CA ALA A 104 -15.49 9.00 11.16
C ALA A 104 -15.13 10.42 11.63
N LEU A 105 -13.84 10.79 11.65
CA LEU A 105 -13.41 12.13 12.06
C LEU A 105 -13.55 13.14 10.92
N ALA A 106 -14.14 14.29 11.24
CA ALA A 106 -14.08 15.46 10.38
C ALA A 106 -12.63 16.02 10.31
N PRO A 107 -12.29 16.79 9.27
CA PRO A 107 -11.01 17.50 9.20
C PRO A 107 -10.73 18.35 10.43
N GLY A 108 -9.59 18.12 11.09
CA GLY A 108 -9.19 18.85 12.30
C GLY A 108 -9.91 18.44 13.58
N GLU A 109 -10.86 17.49 13.54
CA GLU A 109 -11.55 17.01 14.73
C GLU A 109 -10.59 16.24 15.66
N ARG A 110 -10.69 16.54 16.96
CA ARG A 110 -10.04 15.82 18.06
C ARG A 110 -10.57 14.39 18.17
N LEU A 111 -9.70 13.43 18.46
CA LEU A 111 -10.11 12.07 18.79
C LEU A 111 -10.56 11.96 20.25
N THR A 112 -11.85 12.14 20.49
CA THR A 112 -12.52 11.90 21.79
C THR A 112 -13.07 10.46 21.88
N ARG A 113 -13.55 10.06 23.06
CA ARG A 113 -14.27 8.76 23.24
C ARG A 113 -15.52 8.66 22.36
N GLN A 114 -16.32 9.73 22.30
CA GLN A 114 -17.52 9.77 21.47
C GLN A 114 -17.19 9.64 19.98
N ALA A 115 -16.12 10.30 19.51
CA ALA A 115 -15.69 10.20 18.12
C ALA A 115 -15.15 8.80 17.77
N TYR A 116 -14.50 8.14 18.75
CA TYR A 116 -14.08 6.75 18.66
C TYR A 116 -15.28 5.80 18.53
N GLU A 117 -16.26 5.90 19.42
CA GLU A 117 -17.49 5.09 19.42
C GLU A 117 -18.30 5.31 18.12
N ARG A 118 -18.42 6.55 17.65
CA ARG A 118 -19.03 6.87 16.35
C ARG A 118 -18.31 6.17 15.19
N THR A 119 -16.98 6.12 15.23
CA THR A 119 -16.17 5.43 14.23
C THR A 119 -16.39 3.91 14.28
N GLN A 120 -16.50 3.33 15.48
CA GLN A 120 -16.82 1.91 15.63
C GLN A 120 -18.22 1.58 15.13
N ALA A 121 -19.23 2.39 15.47
CA ALA A 121 -20.59 2.20 14.97
C ALA A 121 -20.63 2.24 13.43
N GLN A 122 -19.90 3.17 12.82
CA GLN A 122 -19.77 3.22 11.35
C GLN A 122 -19.03 2.00 10.79
N ALA A 123 -17.95 1.52 11.43
CA ALA A 123 -17.24 0.31 11.04
C ALA A 123 -18.14 -0.94 11.10
N GLN A 124 -18.97 -1.04 12.14
CA GLN A 124 -19.97 -2.10 12.28
C GLN A 124 -21.01 -2.03 11.16
N ALA A 125 -21.54 -0.84 10.88
CA ALA A 125 -22.50 -0.63 9.78
C ALA A 125 -21.90 -0.95 8.40
N MET A 126 -20.59 -0.74 8.22
CA MET A 126 -19.88 -1.13 7.00
C MET A 126 -19.70 -2.65 6.86
N GLY A 127 -19.76 -3.41 7.97
CA GLY A 127 -19.77 -4.87 7.94
C GLY A 127 -18.50 -5.53 7.39
N PHE A 128 -17.34 -4.84 7.41
CA PHE A 128 -16.12 -5.39 6.78
C PHE A 128 -15.56 -6.65 7.45
N LEU A 129 -15.99 -6.96 8.67
CA LEU A 129 -15.69 -8.20 9.38
C LEU A 129 -16.79 -9.26 9.23
N ASN A 130 -17.79 -9.06 8.36
CA ASN A 130 -18.84 -10.05 8.11
C ASN A 130 -18.23 -11.33 7.50
N GLY A 131 -18.63 -12.49 8.02
CA GLY A 131 -18.08 -13.78 7.60
C GLY A 131 -16.64 -14.06 8.10
N VAL A 132 -16.03 -13.15 8.86
CA VAL A 132 -14.70 -13.31 9.43
C VAL A 132 -14.79 -13.79 10.88
N GLU A 133 -14.01 -14.80 11.21
CA GLU A 133 -13.86 -15.38 12.55
C GLU A 133 -12.49 -15.01 13.13
N PHE A 134 -12.44 -14.79 14.44
CA PHE A 134 -11.18 -14.63 15.16
C PHE A 134 -10.81 -15.92 15.91
N HIS A 135 -9.52 -16.14 16.19
CA HIS A 135 -9.11 -17.25 17.05
C HIS A 135 -9.59 -17.05 18.49
N ASP A 136 -10.14 -18.09 19.10
CA ASP A 136 -10.67 -18.11 20.48
C ASP A 136 -9.73 -17.48 21.52
N ARG A 137 -8.42 -17.69 21.34
CA ARG A 137 -7.39 -17.16 22.25
C ARG A 137 -7.44 -15.64 22.41
N TRP A 138 -7.98 -14.90 21.44
CA TRP A 138 -8.10 -13.44 21.47
C TRP A 138 -9.31 -12.96 22.29
N PHE A 139 -10.31 -13.81 22.50
CA PHE A 139 -11.49 -13.48 23.31
C PHE A 139 -11.27 -13.71 24.81
N ARG A 140 -10.15 -14.33 25.22
CA ARG A 140 -9.83 -14.60 26.63
C ARG A 140 -9.78 -13.33 27.50
N ASP A 141 -9.31 -12.23 26.92
CA ASP A 141 -9.17 -10.94 27.60
C ASP A 141 -10.33 -9.97 27.26
N LYS A 142 -11.41 -10.48 26.65
CA LYS A 142 -12.60 -9.68 26.31
C LYS A 142 -13.28 -9.20 27.60
N PRO A 143 -13.59 -7.88 27.73
CA PRO A 143 -14.32 -7.37 28.88
C PRO A 143 -15.67 -8.07 29.09
N ALA A 144 -16.04 -8.26 30.37
CA ALA A 144 -17.36 -8.78 30.72
C ALA A 144 -18.46 -7.83 30.20
N GLY A 145 -19.54 -8.39 29.64
CA GLY A 145 -20.64 -7.64 29.05
C GLY A 145 -20.42 -7.14 27.61
N MET A 146 -19.19 -7.20 27.07
CA MET A 146 -18.93 -6.90 25.65
C MET A 146 -19.23 -8.13 24.77
N SER A 147 -19.96 -7.95 23.67
CA SER A 147 -20.18 -9.04 22.71
C SER A 147 -18.87 -9.39 21.98
N GLU A 148 -18.73 -10.61 21.49
CA GLU A 148 -17.56 -10.98 20.65
C GLU A 148 -17.46 -10.08 19.42
N ARG A 149 -18.61 -9.73 18.82
CA ARG A 149 -18.67 -8.87 17.65
C ARG A 149 -18.13 -7.47 17.94
N ASP A 150 -18.57 -6.85 19.02
CA ASP A 150 -18.08 -5.53 19.43
C ASP A 150 -16.58 -5.58 19.74
N TYR A 151 -16.15 -6.65 20.40
CA TYR A 151 -14.74 -6.85 20.73
C TYR A 151 -13.87 -6.98 19.47
N MET A 152 -14.33 -7.68 18.43
CA MET A 152 -13.60 -7.75 17.15
C MET A 152 -13.37 -6.35 16.58
N TYR A 153 -14.40 -5.50 16.55
CA TYR A 153 -14.26 -4.13 16.06
C TYR A 153 -13.39 -3.26 16.97
N GLU A 154 -13.46 -3.44 18.28
CA GLU A 154 -12.63 -2.79 19.28
C GLU A 154 -11.14 -3.06 19.07
N ILE A 155 -10.77 -4.33 18.87
CA ILE A 155 -9.36 -4.69 18.69
C ILE A 155 -8.81 -4.40 17.29
N SER A 156 -9.67 -4.01 16.36
CA SER A 156 -9.34 -3.64 14.97
C SER A 156 -9.15 -2.13 14.75
N VAL A 157 -9.48 -1.27 15.73
CA VAL A 157 -9.26 0.18 15.58
C VAL A 157 -7.77 0.51 15.62
N ALA A 158 -7.36 1.41 14.74
CA ALA A 158 -5.98 1.83 14.53
C ALA A 158 -5.05 0.70 14.03
N THR A 159 -5.60 -0.47 13.66
CA THR A 159 -4.89 -1.56 12.98
C THR A 159 -5.49 -1.78 11.59
N ASP A 160 -6.77 -2.15 11.52
CA ASP A 160 -7.46 -2.47 10.27
C ASP A 160 -8.16 -1.25 9.64
N TYR A 161 -8.62 -0.32 10.48
CA TYR A 161 -9.29 0.92 10.08
C TYR A 161 -8.96 2.07 11.03
N ALA A 162 -9.26 3.30 10.61
CA ALA A 162 -8.92 4.52 11.33
C ALA A 162 -7.46 4.54 11.81
N ALA A 163 -6.51 4.11 10.96
CA ALA A 163 -5.13 3.86 11.36
C ALA A 163 -4.44 5.07 12.03
N GLN A 164 -4.76 6.30 11.61
CA GLN A 164 -4.19 7.52 12.18
C GLN A 164 -4.70 7.82 13.59
N PHE A 165 -5.68 7.09 14.12
CA PHE A 165 -6.11 7.26 15.51
C PHE A 165 -4.95 7.02 16.48
N GLY A 166 -4.03 6.11 16.18
CA GLY A 166 -2.92 5.81 17.08
C GLY A 166 -1.59 5.60 16.40
N ARG A 167 -1.48 5.80 15.08
CA ARG A 167 -0.26 5.53 14.31
C ARG A 167 0.14 6.65 13.37
N ASN A 168 1.44 6.90 13.27
CA ASN A 168 2.01 7.59 12.12
C ASN A 168 1.95 6.67 10.92
N VAL A 169 1.64 7.22 9.75
CA VAL A 169 1.42 6.49 8.50
C VAL A 169 2.39 7.02 7.44
N PHE A 170 3.16 6.14 6.81
CA PHE A 170 4.04 6.46 5.68
C PHE A 170 3.60 5.66 4.46
N ARG A 171 3.23 6.32 3.37
CA ARG A 171 2.56 5.70 2.22
C ARG A 171 3.39 5.87 0.97
N ALA A 172 3.77 4.76 0.35
CA ALA A 172 4.43 4.73 -0.93
C ALA A 172 3.38 4.40 -1.99
N ARG A 173 2.92 5.42 -2.71
CA ARG A 173 1.91 5.33 -3.76
C ARG A 173 2.59 5.06 -5.09
N VAL A 174 2.09 4.06 -5.82
CA VAL A 174 2.58 3.69 -7.15
C VAL A 174 1.43 3.56 -8.16
N PRO A 175 1.47 4.27 -9.29
CA PRO A 175 0.44 4.16 -10.32
C PRO A 175 0.57 2.82 -11.04
N LEU A 176 -0.58 2.23 -11.33
CA LEU A 176 -0.72 0.95 -11.99
C LEU A 176 -1.75 1.08 -13.12
N ASP A 177 -1.76 0.13 -14.05
CA ASP A 177 -2.87 -0.01 -14.97
C ASP A 177 -3.91 -1.00 -14.42
N ARG A 178 -5.07 -1.03 -15.07
CA ARG A 178 -6.18 -1.91 -14.67
C ARG A 178 -5.79 -3.40 -14.66
N ALA A 179 -4.94 -3.83 -15.60
CA ALA A 179 -4.53 -5.23 -15.68
C ALA A 179 -3.65 -5.62 -14.48
N ARG A 180 -2.71 -4.76 -14.08
CA ARG A 180 -1.86 -4.97 -12.91
C ARG A 180 -2.64 -4.94 -11.60
N ILE A 181 -3.58 -4.00 -11.41
CA ILE A 181 -4.49 -4.04 -10.24
C ILE A 181 -5.35 -5.32 -10.26
N GLY A 182 -5.80 -5.77 -11.43
CA GLY A 182 -6.52 -7.04 -11.58
C GLY A 182 -5.71 -8.24 -11.07
N ALA A 183 -4.43 -8.32 -11.46
CA ALA A 183 -3.53 -9.37 -10.97
C ALA A 183 -3.35 -9.32 -9.43
N MET A 184 -3.31 -8.12 -8.84
CA MET A 184 -3.28 -7.97 -7.38
C MET A 184 -4.57 -8.47 -6.73
N VAL A 185 -5.73 -8.14 -7.30
CA VAL A 185 -7.05 -8.59 -6.84
C VAL A 185 -7.13 -10.12 -6.88
N ASP A 186 -6.73 -10.74 -7.98
CA ASP A 186 -6.75 -12.21 -8.14
C ASP A 186 -5.84 -12.89 -7.11
N TYR A 187 -4.63 -12.36 -6.93
CA TYR A 187 -3.70 -12.85 -5.91
C TYR A 187 -4.29 -12.77 -4.51
N LEU A 188 -4.80 -11.60 -4.11
CA LEU A 188 -5.41 -11.39 -2.80
C LEU A 188 -6.60 -12.34 -2.58
N ASN A 189 -7.50 -12.44 -3.55
CA ASN A 189 -8.64 -13.37 -3.49
C ASN A 189 -8.17 -14.83 -3.35
N SER A 190 -7.09 -15.23 -4.04
CA SER A 190 -6.54 -16.58 -3.92
C SER A 190 -5.99 -16.89 -2.52
N LEU A 191 -5.44 -15.89 -1.81
CA LEU A 191 -4.98 -16.06 -0.43
C LEU A 191 -6.15 -16.37 0.51
N ASN A 192 -7.30 -15.74 0.29
CA ASN A 192 -8.47 -15.89 1.13
C ASN A 192 -9.30 -17.15 0.80
N ALA A 193 -9.24 -17.64 -0.44
CA ALA A 193 -10.01 -18.78 -0.92
C ALA A 193 -9.94 -20.07 -0.05
N PRO A 194 -8.76 -20.56 0.41
CA PRO A 194 -8.69 -21.78 1.21
C PRO A 194 -9.27 -21.63 2.62
N TYR A 195 -9.35 -20.40 3.15
CA TYR A 195 -9.90 -20.14 4.48
C TYR A 195 -11.42 -19.95 4.44
N ARG A 196 -11.92 -19.29 3.39
CA ARG A 196 -13.36 -19.12 3.14
C ARG A 196 -14.13 -20.44 3.09
N THR A 197 -13.51 -21.49 2.54
CA THR A 197 -14.12 -22.82 2.39
C THR A 197 -13.97 -23.70 3.64
N GLY A 198 -13.26 -23.22 4.67
CA GLY A 198 -12.89 -24.02 5.84
C GLY A 198 -11.79 -25.06 5.58
N ALA A 199 -11.21 -25.10 4.38
CA ALA A 199 -10.15 -26.05 4.03
C ALA A 199 -8.84 -25.81 4.80
N ARG A 200 -8.63 -24.59 5.33
CA ARG A 200 -7.50 -24.24 6.19
C ARG A 200 -7.91 -23.30 7.30
N ILE A 201 -7.11 -23.29 8.37
CA ILE A 201 -7.14 -22.28 9.42
C ILE A 201 -5.97 -21.33 9.21
N TYR A 202 -6.24 -20.03 9.14
CA TYR A 202 -5.22 -19.01 9.02
C TYR A 202 -4.44 -18.90 10.33
N ASN A 203 -3.12 -19.00 10.23
CA ASN A 203 -2.22 -18.84 11.36
C ASN A 203 -1.14 -17.85 10.95
N TRP A 204 -1.34 -16.59 11.32
CA TRP A 204 -0.38 -15.52 11.09
C TRP A 204 0.98 -15.85 11.71
N ARG A 205 2.06 -15.56 10.98
CA ARG A 205 3.43 -15.80 11.44
C ARG A 205 4.29 -14.58 11.16
N LEU A 206 4.78 -13.95 12.23
CA LEU A 206 5.56 -12.71 12.16
C LEU A 206 6.66 -12.74 11.11
N PHE A 207 7.40 -13.84 10.98
CA PHE A 207 8.54 -13.91 10.07
C PHE A 207 8.23 -14.51 8.69
N THR A 208 7.12 -15.22 8.53
CA THR A 208 6.93 -16.10 7.36
C THR A 208 5.59 -15.96 6.65
N ASP A 209 4.62 -15.26 7.26
CA ASP A 209 3.31 -14.96 6.67
C ASP A 209 2.68 -13.82 7.48
N ASN A 210 3.03 -12.58 7.11
CA ASN A 210 2.63 -11.37 7.81
C ASN A 210 2.09 -10.31 6.82
N CYS A 211 1.62 -9.17 7.36
CA CYS A 211 1.10 -8.05 6.58
C CYS A 211 2.04 -7.54 5.47
N ALA A 212 3.35 -7.47 5.74
CA ALA A 212 4.34 -7.02 4.77
C ALA A 212 4.56 -8.05 3.64
N HIS A 213 4.47 -9.36 3.90
CA HIS A 213 4.53 -10.38 2.84
C HIS A 213 3.34 -10.25 1.88
N VAL A 214 2.13 -10.03 2.40
CA VAL A 214 0.94 -9.87 1.58
C VAL A 214 1.05 -8.63 0.69
N ALA A 215 1.45 -7.48 1.27
CA ALA A 215 1.67 -6.25 0.51
C ALA A 215 2.78 -6.41 -0.54
N HIS A 216 3.91 -7.01 -0.16
CA HIS A 216 5.05 -7.25 -1.03
C HIS A 216 4.69 -8.13 -2.22
N ASN A 217 4.06 -9.27 -1.97
CA ASN A 217 3.74 -10.23 -3.03
C ASN A 217 2.59 -9.76 -3.92
N ALA A 218 1.66 -8.96 -3.39
CA ALA A 218 0.68 -8.26 -4.24
C ALA A 218 1.40 -7.32 -5.22
N LEU A 219 2.36 -6.51 -4.77
CA LEU A 219 3.16 -5.66 -5.66
C LEU A 219 4.06 -6.47 -6.61
N ALA A 220 4.53 -7.65 -6.18
CA ALA A 220 5.32 -8.55 -7.01
C ALA A 220 4.52 -9.06 -8.22
N VAL A 221 3.27 -9.50 -8.02
CA VAL A 221 2.41 -9.93 -9.13
C VAL A 221 2.03 -8.79 -10.07
N ALA A 222 2.07 -7.53 -9.58
CA ALA A 222 1.96 -6.33 -10.41
C ALA A 222 3.26 -5.95 -11.14
N GLY A 223 4.32 -6.77 -11.03
CA GLY A 223 5.58 -6.57 -11.74
C GLY A 223 6.50 -5.52 -11.14
N ILE A 224 6.29 -5.10 -9.89
CA ILE A 224 7.16 -4.11 -9.23
C ILE A 224 8.53 -4.72 -8.91
N TRP A 225 8.55 -5.91 -8.32
CA TRP A 225 9.75 -6.65 -7.90
C TRP A 225 9.50 -8.16 -7.91
N GLY A 226 10.49 -8.96 -7.52
CA GLY A 226 10.34 -10.40 -7.37
C GLY A 226 9.55 -10.76 -6.10
N PRO A 227 8.92 -11.95 -6.04
CA PRO A 227 8.18 -12.37 -4.85
C PRO A 227 9.12 -12.69 -3.68
N THR A 228 8.62 -12.48 -2.47
CA THR A 228 9.25 -12.94 -1.23
C THR A 228 8.60 -14.25 -0.77
N PRO A 229 9.39 -15.31 -0.52
CA PRO A 229 8.84 -16.60 -0.11
C PRO A 229 8.09 -16.52 1.23
N THR A 230 6.98 -17.25 1.34
CA THR A 230 6.25 -17.45 2.61
C THR A 230 6.46 -18.87 3.13
N GLY A 231 6.24 -19.08 4.44
CA GLY A 231 6.29 -20.42 5.05
C GLY A 231 7.70 -21.03 5.23
N GLN A 232 8.77 -20.25 5.09
CA GLN A 232 10.15 -20.72 5.32
C GLN A 232 10.42 -21.11 6.78
N PHE A 233 11.53 -21.82 7.03
CA PHE A 233 12.02 -22.07 8.38
C PHE A 233 12.38 -20.74 9.09
N ALA A 234 11.91 -20.55 10.33
CA ALA A 234 11.96 -19.27 11.02
C ALA A 234 13.37 -18.68 11.19
N GLY A 235 14.39 -19.53 11.38
CA GLY A 235 15.78 -19.09 11.52
C GLY A 235 16.40 -18.50 10.24
N LEU A 236 15.90 -18.88 9.07
CA LEU A 236 16.26 -18.23 7.80
C LEU A 236 15.41 -16.98 7.58
N ALA A 237 14.12 -17.05 7.90
CA ALA A 237 13.17 -15.97 7.69
C ALA A 237 13.52 -14.67 8.44
N MET A 238 14.18 -14.74 9.59
CA MET A 238 14.60 -13.55 10.36
C MET A 238 15.54 -12.59 9.60
N PHE A 239 16.26 -13.08 8.58
CA PHE A 239 17.18 -12.28 7.78
C PHE A 239 16.55 -11.68 6.52
N TYR A 240 15.39 -12.19 6.11
CA TYR A 240 14.76 -11.88 4.83
C TYR A 240 13.31 -11.40 4.97
N PHE A 241 12.74 -11.37 6.17
CA PHE A 241 11.35 -10.98 6.33
C PHE A 241 11.17 -9.49 5.97
N PRO A 242 10.12 -9.16 5.18
CA PRO A 242 9.82 -7.80 4.82
C PRO A 242 9.37 -7.03 6.07
N VAL A 243 9.95 -5.84 6.23
CA VAL A 243 9.65 -4.92 7.33
C VAL A 243 8.88 -3.74 6.74
N PRO A 244 7.73 -3.34 7.33
CA PRO A 244 6.88 -2.30 6.75
C PRO A 244 7.64 -1.03 6.31
N LYS A 245 8.51 -0.50 7.16
CA LYS A 245 9.26 0.73 6.86
C LYS A 245 10.36 0.54 5.81
N ASN A 246 10.98 -0.64 5.75
CA ASN A 246 11.97 -0.96 4.73
C ASN A 246 11.28 -1.08 3.36
N GLU A 247 10.16 -1.82 3.30
CA GLU A 247 9.34 -1.99 2.11
C GLU A 247 8.84 -0.66 1.54
N PHE A 248 8.45 0.29 2.40
CA PHE A 248 8.12 1.65 1.98
C PHE A 248 9.30 2.32 1.24
N VAL A 249 10.51 2.26 1.82
CA VAL A 249 11.70 2.86 1.20
C VAL A 249 12.00 2.16 -0.11
N ASP A 250 12.05 0.83 -0.11
CA ASP A 250 12.39 0.04 -1.28
C ASP A 250 11.39 0.27 -2.42
N LEU A 251 10.10 0.38 -2.12
CA LEU A 251 9.08 0.69 -3.12
C LEU A 251 9.30 2.09 -3.72
N MET A 252 9.54 3.10 -2.88
CA MET A 252 9.79 4.45 -3.37
C MET A 252 11.04 4.53 -4.25
N LEU A 253 12.10 3.83 -3.88
CA LEU A 253 13.33 3.77 -4.69
C LEU A 253 13.10 2.97 -5.97
N ARG A 254 12.41 1.83 -5.89
CA ARG A 254 12.10 0.98 -7.04
C ARG A 254 11.29 1.72 -8.10
N ALA A 255 10.30 2.49 -7.65
CA ALA A 255 9.38 3.20 -8.53
C ALA A 255 9.93 4.52 -9.10
N ASN A 256 10.98 5.08 -8.51
CA ASN A 256 11.52 6.39 -8.91
C ASN A 256 12.97 6.40 -9.38
N ASP A 257 13.82 5.46 -8.96
CA ASP A 257 15.28 5.59 -9.10
C ASP A 257 15.91 4.59 -10.08
N LEU A 258 15.15 3.63 -10.62
CA LEU A 258 15.71 2.77 -11.67
C LEU A 258 16.13 3.60 -12.89
N PRO A 259 17.26 3.27 -13.53
CA PRO A 259 17.85 4.05 -14.62
C PRO A 259 17.06 3.85 -15.92
N ILE A 260 15.97 4.61 -16.08
CA ILE A 260 15.03 4.43 -17.19
C ILE A 260 15.68 4.71 -18.55
N GLU A 261 16.67 5.60 -18.60
CA GLU A 261 17.50 5.94 -19.76
C GLU A 261 18.55 4.89 -20.12
N ASN A 262 18.68 3.83 -19.32
CA ASN A 262 19.67 2.77 -19.53
C ASN A 262 18.97 1.42 -19.77
N PRO A 263 18.61 1.09 -21.03
CA PRO A 263 17.93 -0.16 -21.34
C PRO A 263 18.75 -1.39 -20.96
N SER A 264 20.09 -1.34 -21.02
CA SER A 264 20.98 -2.43 -20.61
C SER A 264 20.88 -2.73 -19.12
N ALA A 265 20.77 -1.70 -18.28
CA ALA A 265 20.56 -1.87 -16.85
C ALA A 265 19.17 -2.45 -16.56
N LEU A 266 18.12 -1.94 -17.21
CA LEU A 266 16.76 -2.48 -17.09
C LEU A 266 16.66 -3.92 -17.58
N TYR A 267 17.36 -4.29 -18.66
CA TYR A 267 17.39 -5.68 -19.14
C TYR A 267 18.05 -6.60 -18.13
N ARG A 268 19.12 -6.17 -17.44
CA ARG A 268 19.79 -7.00 -16.42
C ARG A 268 18.92 -7.22 -15.19
N ASP A 269 18.06 -6.25 -14.87
CA ASP A 269 17.07 -6.38 -13.81
C ASP A 269 15.97 -7.38 -14.20
N LYS A 270 15.90 -8.52 -13.50
CA LYS A 270 14.97 -9.60 -13.84
C LYS A 270 13.51 -9.16 -13.77
N ALA A 271 13.14 -8.36 -12.77
CA ALA A 271 11.76 -7.93 -12.56
C ALA A 271 11.35 -6.85 -13.57
N ALA A 272 12.22 -5.88 -13.88
CA ALA A 272 11.95 -4.88 -14.91
C ALA A 272 11.87 -5.53 -16.31
N ARG A 273 12.76 -6.48 -16.61
CA ARG A 273 12.72 -7.28 -17.83
C ARG A 273 11.41 -8.04 -17.97
N ALA A 274 10.99 -8.77 -16.93
CA ALA A 274 9.74 -9.51 -16.94
C ALA A 274 8.53 -8.58 -17.07
N ALA A 275 8.49 -7.47 -16.32
CA ALA A 275 7.40 -6.50 -16.37
C ALA A 275 7.21 -5.93 -17.79
N LEU A 276 8.29 -5.58 -18.48
CA LEU A 276 8.19 -5.02 -19.82
C LEU A 276 7.78 -6.06 -20.87
N LEU A 277 8.35 -7.26 -20.78
CA LEU A 277 8.07 -8.34 -21.73
C LEU A 277 6.66 -8.93 -21.55
N ASN A 278 6.13 -8.97 -20.32
CA ASN A 278 4.83 -9.61 -20.04
C ASN A 278 3.68 -8.60 -19.95
N HIS A 279 3.95 -7.39 -19.46
CA HIS A 279 2.92 -6.40 -19.16
C HIS A 279 3.12 -5.05 -19.87
N PHE A 280 4.18 -4.91 -20.69
CA PHE A 280 4.49 -3.69 -21.42
C PHE A 280 4.55 -2.45 -20.50
N THR A 281 5.16 -2.63 -19.32
CA THR A 281 5.36 -1.61 -18.30
C THR A 281 6.72 -1.75 -17.64
N LEU A 282 7.20 -0.70 -16.98
CA LEU A 282 8.36 -0.76 -16.10
C LEU A 282 7.94 -0.53 -14.63
N PRO A 283 8.71 -1.05 -13.66
CA PRO A 283 8.51 -0.72 -12.25
C PRO A 283 8.73 0.76 -11.95
N THR A 284 9.59 1.42 -12.73
CA THR A 284 9.85 2.86 -12.65
C THR A 284 9.00 3.62 -13.66
N ALA A 285 8.21 4.56 -13.18
CA ALA A 285 7.30 5.37 -13.98
C ALA A 285 6.90 6.65 -13.23
N ALA A 286 6.45 7.65 -13.99
CA ALA A 286 5.90 8.88 -13.43
C ALA A 286 4.68 8.62 -12.55
N GLY A 287 4.51 9.41 -11.49
CA GLY A 287 3.36 9.39 -10.57
C GLY A 287 3.60 8.64 -9.26
N ALA A 288 4.77 8.07 -9.02
CA ALA A 288 5.07 7.41 -7.75
C ALA A 288 5.43 8.41 -6.65
N LEU A 289 4.66 8.45 -5.55
CA LEU A 289 4.76 9.47 -4.51
C LEU A 289 4.80 8.90 -3.09
N ALA A 290 5.54 9.57 -2.22
CA ALA A 290 5.61 9.35 -0.79
C ALA A 290 4.73 10.36 -0.06
N GLU A 291 3.94 9.87 0.89
CA GLU A 291 3.13 10.70 1.80
C GLU A 291 3.39 10.28 3.24
N ALA A 292 3.49 11.25 4.16
CA ALA A 292 3.52 11.00 5.60
C ALA A 292 2.31 11.66 6.25
N GLY A 293 1.58 10.91 7.08
CA GLY A 293 0.48 11.40 7.90
C GLY A 293 0.78 11.13 9.37
N PRO A 294 0.84 12.15 10.24
CA PRO A 294 0.99 11.90 11.66
C PRO A 294 -0.26 11.20 12.21
N ALA A 295 -0.13 10.56 13.37
CA ALA A 295 -1.31 10.22 14.17
C ALA A 295 -2.09 11.50 14.53
N ILE A 296 -3.39 11.37 14.81
CA ILE A 296 -4.21 12.47 15.31
C ILE A 296 -3.58 12.98 16.62
N VAL A 297 -3.17 14.25 16.64
CA VAL A 297 -2.39 14.85 17.74
C VAL A 297 -3.28 15.15 18.95
N ASP A 298 -4.42 15.79 18.73
CA ASP A 298 -5.43 16.02 19.75
C ASP A 298 -6.19 14.71 20.01
N ASN A 299 -5.74 13.96 21.01
CA ASN A 299 -6.06 12.55 21.13
C ASN A 299 -6.25 12.11 22.58
N ASP A 300 -7.48 11.73 22.93
CA ASP A 300 -7.83 11.25 24.28
C ASP A 300 -7.66 9.74 24.44
N VAL A 301 -7.45 9.02 23.33
CA VAL A 301 -7.54 7.56 23.29
C VAL A 301 -6.17 6.89 23.17
N TYR A 302 -5.23 7.49 22.45
CA TYR A 302 -3.91 6.92 22.16
C TYR A 302 -2.77 7.84 22.61
N ASP A 303 -1.66 7.25 23.04
CA ASP A 303 -0.40 7.95 23.27
C ASP A 303 0.37 8.06 21.96
N VAL A 304 0.34 9.25 21.37
CA VAL A 304 0.94 9.56 20.07
C VAL A 304 2.25 10.34 20.17
N ALA A 305 2.68 10.72 21.38
CA ALA A 305 3.81 11.63 21.57
C ALA A 305 5.16 11.00 21.21
N ARG A 306 5.29 9.67 21.35
CA ARG A 306 6.57 8.95 21.18
C ARG A 306 6.41 7.67 20.37
N LEU A 307 5.65 7.74 19.28
CA LEU A 307 5.47 6.62 18.36
C LEU A 307 6.77 6.27 17.63
N ARG A 308 7.20 5.01 17.75
CA ARG A 308 8.38 4.49 17.05
C ARG A 308 7.98 3.68 15.81
N LEU A 309 8.83 3.74 14.80
CA LEU A 309 8.85 2.78 13.69
C LEU A 309 10.30 2.53 13.32
N ILE A 310 10.78 1.33 13.61
CA ILE A 310 12.20 0.99 13.42
C ILE A 310 12.48 0.61 11.97
N PHE A 311 13.71 0.92 11.54
CA PHE A 311 14.30 0.30 10.37
C PHE A 311 15.06 -0.93 10.84
N TYR A 312 15.01 -2.00 10.04
CA TYR A 312 15.95 -3.09 10.18
C TYR A 312 17.03 -2.83 9.15
N ASP A 313 18.05 -2.08 9.59
CA ASP A 313 19.21 -1.80 8.75
C ASP A 313 19.97 -3.10 8.51
N ASN A 314 20.21 -3.41 7.24
CA ASN A 314 21.02 -4.55 6.84
C ASN A 314 22.47 -4.06 6.64
N PRO A 315 23.49 -4.75 7.19
CA PRO A 315 24.89 -4.37 7.03
C PRO A 315 25.36 -4.26 5.56
N PHE A 316 24.66 -4.87 4.60
CA PHE A 316 25.03 -4.89 3.18
C PHE A 316 24.41 -3.77 2.33
N TRP A 317 23.25 -3.22 2.70
CA TRP A 317 22.51 -2.26 1.87
C TRP A 317 22.59 -0.81 2.37
N GLY A 318 23.30 -0.58 3.48
CA GLY A 318 23.45 0.73 4.11
C GLY A 318 22.20 1.17 4.88
N PRO A 319 22.21 2.37 5.48
CA PRO A 319 21.23 2.74 6.48
C PRO A 319 19.95 3.27 5.82
N TYR A 320 18.84 2.57 5.99
CA TYR A 320 17.52 2.98 5.47
C TYR A 320 17.11 4.35 5.97
N ARG A 321 17.60 4.77 7.15
CA ARG A 321 17.38 6.11 7.71
C ARG A 321 17.77 7.23 6.74
N PHE A 322 18.91 7.12 6.05
CA PHE A 322 19.35 8.15 5.10
C PHE A 322 18.49 8.16 3.84
N ARG A 323 18.12 6.98 3.33
CA ARG A 323 17.24 6.83 2.16
C ARG A 323 15.85 7.41 2.44
N PHE A 324 15.30 7.11 3.61
CA PHE A 324 14.03 7.67 4.06
C PHE A 324 14.07 9.19 4.18
N LYS A 325 15.12 9.75 4.80
CA LYS A 325 15.31 11.21 4.86
C LYS A 325 15.41 11.81 3.45
N ARG A 326 16.15 11.16 2.54
CA ARG A 326 16.26 11.59 1.14
C ARG A 326 14.90 11.64 0.44
N ILE A 327 14.08 10.61 0.61
CA ILE A 327 12.73 10.53 0.03
C ILE A 327 11.91 11.75 0.44
N PHE A 328 11.82 12.05 1.74
CA PHE A 328 11.00 13.17 2.22
C PHE A 328 11.62 14.56 2.00
N ASN A 329 12.94 14.65 1.81
CA ASN A 329 13.62 15.93 1.55
C ASN A 329 13.77 16.25 0.05
N THR A 330 13.40 15.34 -0.84
CA THR A 330 13.55 15.55 -2.29
C THR A 330 12.17 15.72 -2.94
N PRO A 331 11.84 16.91 -3.48
CA PRO A 331 10.49 17.24 -3.97
C PRO A 331 9.87 16.23 -4.93
N ARG A 332 10.66 15.64 -5.84
CA ARG A 332 10.16 14.66 -6.82
C ARG A 332 9.50 13.43 -6.21
N TYR A 333 9.75 13.11 -4.93
CA TYR A 333 9.05 11.99 -4.29
C TYR A 333 7.76 12.42 -3.61
N THR A 334 7.55 13.70 -3.27
CA THR A 334 6.41 14.13 -2.46
C THR A 334 5.45 15.06 -3.19
N ARG A 335 5.87 15.61 -4.34
CA ARG A 335 5.11 16.57 -5.14
C ARG A 335 4.91 16.02 -6.54
N LEU A 336 3.65 15.95 -6.97
CA LEU A 336 3.26 15.37 -8.25
C LEU A 336 3.93 16.10 -9.43
N VAL A 337 3.79 17.42 -9.55
CA VAL A 337 4.39 18.18 -10.66
C VAL A 337 5.91 17.99 -10.74
N ASP A 338 6.62 17.99 -9.61
CA ASP A 338 8.07 17.77 -9.59
C ASP A 338 8.43 16.34 -10.03
N ASN A 339 7.62 15.35 -9.66
CA ASN A 339 7.77 13.98 -10.13
C ASN A 339 7.56 13.86 -11.65
N LEU A 340 6.49 14.47 -12.16
CA LEU A 340 6.16 14.44 -13.59
C LEU A 340 7.26 15.13 -14.41
N ARG A 341 7.74 16.31 -13.99
CA ARG A 341 8.85 17.01 -14.67
C ARG A 341 10.16 16.21 -14.62
N TYR A 342 10.46 15.58 -13.48
CA TYR A 342 11.61 14.68 -13.36
C TYR A 342 11.54 13.55 -14.39
N PHE A 343 10.41 12.86 -14.50
CA PHE A 343 10.25 11.78 -15.47
C PHE A 343 10.22 12.27 -16.92
N ALA A 344 9.70 13.47 -17.21
CA ALA A 344 9.70 14.04 -18.55
C ALA A 344 11.14 14.23 -19.07
N ALA A 345 12.02 14.79 -18.22
CA ALA A 345 13.44 14.90 -18.54
C ALA A 345 14.09 13.53 -18.77
N ARG A 346 13.73 12.53 -17.96
CA ARG A 346 14.29 11.16 -18.06
C ARG A 346 13.86 10.44 -19.34
N TYR A 347 12.59 10.58 -19.73
CA TYR A 347 12.10 10.04 -21.00
C TYR A 347 12.74 10.73 -22.20
N ALA A 348 12.94 12.06 -22.15
CA ALA A 348 13.65 12.79 -23.21
C ALA A 348 15.10 12.28 -23.36
N THR A 349 15.83 12.08 -22.26
CA THR A 349 17.17 11.48 -22.27
C THR A 349 17.15 10.06 -22.83
N ALA A 350 16.18 9.23 -22.42
CA ALA A 350 16.02 7.87 -22.92
C ALA A 350 15.80 7.82 -24.44
N GLN A 351 15.01 8.75 -24.99
CA GLN A 351 14.76 8.88 -26.43
C GLN A 351 16.01 9.37 -27.18
N ALA A 352 16.74 10.34 -26.62
CA ALA A 352 17.98 10.84 -27.21
C ALA A 352 19.06 9.76 -27.32
N HIS A 353 19.13 8.85 -26.34
CA HIS A 353 20.06 7.71 -26.33
C HIS A 353 19.60 6.51 -27.17
N GLY A 354 18.39 6.55 -27.74
CA GLY A 354 17.72 5.44 -28.43
C GLY A 354 18.33 4.97 -29.77
N LYS A 355 19.59 5.33 -30.07
CA LYS A 355 20.32 4.90 -31.27
C LYS A 355 21.51 4.00 -30.94
N SER A 356 21.28 3.01 -30.09
CA SER A 356 22.30 1.98 -29.78
C SER A 356 22.39 0.95 -30.90
N ALA A 357 23.55 0.28 -31.02
CA ALA A 357 23.73 -0.85 -31.94
C ALA A 357 22.63 -1.92 -31.72
N PRO A 358 22.12 -2.57 -32.78
CA PRO A 358 20.98 -3.46 -32.70
C PRO A 358 21.25 -4.66 -31.80
N TRP A 359 20.38 -4.86 -30.80
CA TRP A 359 20.41 -6.06 -29.96
C TRP A 359 19.93 -7.29 -30.75
N ARG A 360 20.27 -8.51 -30.29
CA ARG A 360 19.86 -9.78 -30.93
C ARG A 360 19.02 -10.65 -29.99
N GLY A 361 18.13 -11.48 -30.54
CA GLY A 361 17.31 -12.42 -29.78
C GLY A 361 16.31 -11.75 -28.81
N GLN A 362 16.15 -12.29 -27.60
CA GLN A 362 15.24 -11.72 -26.57
C GLN A 362 15.60 -10.27 -26.21
N ARG A 363 16.88 -9.90 -26.33
CA ARG A 363 17.33 -8.50 -26.17
C ARG A 363 16.69 -7.60 -27.24
N ALA A 364 16.62 -8.02 -28.51
CA ALA A 364 15.96 -7.24 -29.57
C ALA A 364 14.48 -6.98 -29.25
N LEU A 365 13.75 -8.01 -28.80
CA LEU A 365 12.35 -7.87 -28.38
C LEU A 365 12.20 -6.91 -27.20
N PHE A 366 13.07 -7.02 -26.18
CA PHE A 366 13.07 -6.10 -25.05
C PHE A 366 13.35 -4.66 -25.50
N GLN A 367 14.35 -4.44 -26.34
CA GLN A 367 14.72 -3.12 -26.86
C GLN A 367 13.53 -2.49 -27.59
N SER A 368 12.89 -3.22 -28.51
CA SER A 368 11.72 -2.73 -29.25
C SER A 368 10.56 -2.35 -28.32
N ARG A 369 10.26 -3.19 -27.32
CA ARG A 369 9.21 -2.88 -26.32
C ARG A 369 9.58 -1.69 -25.44
N TYR A 370 10.86 -1.54 -25.11
CA TYR A 370 11.36 -0.45 -24.29
C TYR A 370 11.22 0.90 -25.03
N GLU A 371 11.64 0.96 -26.29
CA GLU A 371 11.53 2.15 -27.13
C GLU A 371 10.05 2.57 -27.28
N ALA A 372 9.17 1.60 -27.56
CA ALA A 372 7.74 1.84 -27.67
C ALA A 372 7.11 2.27 -26.32
N TYR A 373 7.52 1.67 -25.21
CA TYR A 373 7.09 2.07 -23.87
C TYR A 373 7.50 3.52 -23.55
N VAL A 374 8.78 3.86 -23.76
CA VAL A 374 9.32 5.20 -23.50
C VAL A 374 8.61 6.25 -24.35
N ALA A 375 8.41 5.99 -25.65
CA ALA A 375 7.69 6.90 -26.53
C ALA A 375 6.25 7.17 -26.07
N ARG A 376 5.51 6.10 -25.74
CA ARG A 376 4.13 6.23 -25.22
C ARG A 376 4.09 6.98 -23.90
N ALA A 377 4.97 6.63 -22.96
CA ALA A 377 5.02 7.24 -21.63
C ALA A 377 5.37 8.74 -21.70
N ALA A 378 6.28 9.13 -22.60
CA ALA A 378 6.62 10.53 -22.84
C ALA A 378 5.41 11.35 -23.31
N VAL A 379 4.65 10.85 -24.30
CA VAL A 379 3.44 11.52 -24.81
C VAL A 379 2.36 11.63 -23.73
N GLN A 380 2.11 10.54 -23.01
CA GLN A 380 1.13 10.55 -21.90
C GLN A 380 1.51 11.61 -20.86
N LEU A 381 2.78 11.68 -20.48
CA LEU A 381 3.27 12.59 -19.46
C LEU A 381 3.20 14.06 -19.88
N GLN A 382 3.46 14.37 -21.15
CA GLN A 382 3.26 15.71 -21.69
C GLN A 382 1.79 16.14 -21.58
N GLY A 383 0.84 15.25 -21.91
CA GLY A 383 -0.59 15.51 -21.73
C GLY A 383 -0.95 15.76 -20.27
N GLN A 384 -0.42 14.97 -19.33
CA GLN A 384 -0.64 15.16 -17.89
C GLN A 384 -0.09 16.50 -17.38
N LEU A 385 1.11 16.90 -17.82
CA LEU A 385 1.70 18.19 -17.47
C LEU A 385 0.89 19.35 -18.05
N ALA A 386 0.48 19.28 -19.31
CA ALA A 386 -0.35 20.31 -19.95
C ALA A 386 -1.69 20.52 -19.22
N LEU A 387 -2.32 19.44 -18.76
CA LEU A 387 -3.54 19.52 -17.95
C LEU A 387 -3.33 20.26 -16.63
N LEU A 388 -2.20 20.01 -15.95
CA LEU A 388 -1.86 20.65 -14.68
C LEU A 388 -1.45 22.13 -14.84
N GLU A 389 -0.79 22.46 -15.95
CA GLU A 389 -0.29 23.81 -16.23
C GLU A 389 -1.37 24.71 -16.85
N GLY A 390 -2.33 24.17 -17.60
CA GLY A 390 -3.47 24.91 -18.16
C GLY A 390 -4.55 25.30 -17.14
N GLN A 391 -4.39 24.92 -15.87
CA GLN A 391 -5.27 25.29 -14.74
C GLN A 391 -4.57 26.19 -13.69
N ALA A 392 -3.31 26.59 -13.93
CA ALA A 392 -2.57 27.56 -13.14
C ALA A 392 -2.69 28.95 -13.76
#